data_AF-A0AAJ1B917-F1
#
_entry.id   AF-A0AAJ1B917-F1
#
_cell.length_a   1.000
_cell.length_b   1.000
_cell.length_c   1.000
_cell.angle_alpha   90.00
_cell.angle_beta   90.00
_cell.angle_gamma   90.00
#
_symmetry.space_group_name_H-M   'P 1'
#
loop_
_entity.id
_entity.type
_entity.pdbx_description
1 polymer ?
#
loop_
_entity_poly.entity_id
_entity_poly.type
_entity_poly.pdbx_seq_one_letter_code
_entity_poly.pdbx_strand_id
1 'polypeptide(L)'
;MQYIIEKPKTESGERYVPMSDEVVACFKRILKDRVNPKVEPMVDGMTGFLFLDKNDMPMVALHWEKYFQHIREKYNSIYKVQMPPITPHVCRHTYCTNMANSGMNPKTLQYLMGHSDISVTLNIYTHTGYDDAKKELARLKEARDELEKKKFVTQKHAQITHVSLIS
;
A
#
# COMPACT_ATOMS: atom_id res chain seq x y z
N MET A 1 -18.25 -12.90 23.70
CA MET A 1 -17.01 -12.60 22.97
C MET A 1 -16.45 -11.32 23.57
N GLN A 2 -15.19 -11.31 24.00
CA GLN A 2 -14.57 -10.14 24.60
C GLN A 2 -13.66 -9.49 23.56
N TYR A 3 -13.75 -8.17 23.43
CA TYR A 3 -12.85 -7.39 22.59
C TYR A 3 -11.67 -6.93 23.43
N ILE A 4 -10.46 -7.05 22.88
CA ILE A 4 -9.22 -6.54 23.45
C ILE A 4 -8.43 -5.84 22.36
N ILE A 5 -7.73 -4.76 22.71
CA ILE A 5 -6.75 -4.10 21.84
C ILE A 5 -5.37 -4.65 22.20
N GLU A 6 -4.82 -5.48 21.32
CA GLU A 6 -3.45 -5.96 21.46
C GLU A 6 -2.45 -4.89 21.03
N LYS A 7 -1.45 -4.63 21.88
CA LYS A 7 -0.32 -3.78 21.49
C LYS A 7 0.58 -4.54 20.51
N PRO A 8 1.22 -3.85 19.57
CA PRO A 8 2.18 -4.48 18.69
C PRO A 8 3.29 -5.18 19.48
N LYS A 9 3.66 -6.38 19.02
CA LYS A 9 4.71 -7.20 19.66
C LYS A 9 6.12 -6.61 19.48
N THR A 10 6.29 -5.73 18.50
CA THR A 10 7.56 -5.10 18.13
C THR A 10 7.34 -3.63 17.75
N GLU A 11 8.38 -2.82 17.88
CA GLU A 11 8.35 -1.40 17.45
C GLU A 11 7.97 -1.25 15.97
N SER A 12 8.35 -2.21 15.12
CA SER A 12 8.00 -2.21 13.70
C SER A 12 6.49 -2.31 13.43
N GLY A 13 5.70 -2.68 14.43
CA GLY A 13 4.25 -2.75 14.30
C GLY A 13 3.56 -1.39 14.41
N GLU A 14 4.18 -0.40 15.06
CA GLU A 14 3.72 0.99 15.06
C GLU A 14 4.37 1.75 13.90
N ARG A 15 3.56 2.22 12.94
CA ARG A 15 4.09 2.91 11.76
C ARG A 15 3.07 3.82 11.09
N TYR A 16 3.59 4.77 10.31
CA TYR A 16 2.80 5.61 9.44
C TYR A 16 2.83 5.08 8.01
N VAL A 17 1.66 4.97 7.38
CA VAL A 17 1.53 4.54 5.99
C VAL A 17 1.02 5.73 5.17
N PRO A 18 1.79 6.23 4.20
CA PRO A 18 1.32 7.30 3.32
C PRO A 18 0.16 6.80 2.47
N MET A 19 -0.84 7.65 2.26
CA MET A 19 -2.02 7.34 1.46
C MET A 19 -1.89 8.03 0.10
N SER A 20 -2.17 7.30 -0.98
CA SER A 20 -2.40 7.91 -2.29
C SER A 20 -3.73 8.66 -2.32
N ASP A 21 -3.93 9.53 -3.31
CA ASP A 21 -5.17 10.29 -3.47
C ASP A 21 -6.42 9.38 -3.57
N GLU A 22 -6.28 8.23 -4.22
CA GLU A 22 -7.34 7.22 -4.32
C GLU A 22 -7.69 6.63 -2.95
N VAL A 23 -6.69 6.32 -2.13
CA VAL A 23 -6.88 5.80 -0.77
C VAL A 23 -7.52 6.85 0.13
N VAL A 24 -7.07 8.11 0.01
CA VAL A 24 -7.68 9.25 0.73
C VAL A 24 -9.16 9.41 0.35
N ALA A 25 -9.48 9.36 -0.94
CA ALA A 25 -10.85 9.43 -1.41
C ALA A 25 -11.70 8.26 -0.87
N CYS A 26 -11.12 7.05 -0.81
CA CYS A 26 -11.78 5.88 -0.24
C CYS A 26 -12.10 6.07 1.25
N PHE A 27 -11.14 6.52 2.07
CA PHE A 27 -11.37 6.78 3.50
C PHE A 27 -12.37 7.90 3.74
N LYS A 28 -12.36 8.97 2.92
CA LYS A 28 -13.37 10.04 2.99
C LYS A 28 -14.78 9.50 2.77
N ARG A 29 -14.96 8.59 1.80
CA ARG A 29 -16.24 7.92 1.56
C ARG A 29 -16.63 7.02 2.72
N ILE A 30 -15.70 6.23 3.26
CA ILE A 30 -15.95 5.37 4.43
C ILE A 30 -16.44 6.21 5.61
N LEU A 31 -15.78 7.33 5.91
CA LEU A 31 -16.18 8.24 7.00
C LEU A 31 -17.55 8.85 6.77
N LYS A 32 -17.88 9.22 5.52
CA LYS A 32 -19.18 9.79 5.16
C LYS A 32 -20.31 8.77 5.29
N ASP A 33 -20.07 7.54 4.86
CA ASP A 33 -21.07 6.47 4.80
C ASP A 33 -21.11 5.62 6.08
N ARG A 34 -20.24 5.92 7.05
CA ARG A 34 -20.18 5.23 8.34
C ARG A 34 -21.51 5.37 9.06
N VAL A 35 -22.06 4.23 9.49
CA VAL A 35 -23.24 4.19 10.36
C VAL A 35 -22.88 4.81 11.71
N ASN A 36 -23.67 5.78 12.16
CA ASN A 36 -23.51 6.36 13.48
C ASN A 36 -24.38 5.57 14.47
N PRO A 37 -23.77 4.71 15.31
CA PRO A 37 -24.53 3.96 16.30
C PRO A 37 -25.08 4.91 17.38
N LYS A 38 -26.13 4.48 18.08
CA LYS A 38 -26.69 5.27 19.20
C LYS A 38 -25.67 5.48 20.31
N VAL A 39 -24.82 4.49 20.52
CA VAL A 39 -23.71 4.51 21.48
C VAL A 39 -22.46 4.10 20.73
N GLU A 40 -21.45 4.96 20.76
CA GLU A 40 -20.18 4.68 20.11
C GLU A 40 -19.44 3.55 20.86
N PRO A 41 -19.04 2.47 20.18
CA PRO A 41 -18.37 1.36 20.84
C PRO A 41 -16.99 1.79 21.36
N MET A 42 -16.71 1.40 22.60
CA MET A 42 -15.42 1.62 23.26
C MET A 42 -14.79 0.28 23.62
N VAL A 43 -13.53 0.09 23.25
CA VAL A 43 -12.72 -1.08 23.61
C VAL A 43 -11.37 -0.58 24.10
N ASP A 44 -11.02 -0.89 25.35
CA ASP A 44 -9.77 -0.48 26.00
C ASP A 44 -9.44 1.03 25.87
N GLY A 45 -10.48 1.87 26.00
CA GLY A 45 -10.37 3.33 25.87
C GLY A 45 -10.29 3.87 24.44
N MET A 46 -10.24 3.00 23.43
CA MET A 46 -10.32 3.39 22.02
C MET A 46 -11.77 3.46 21.55
N THR A 47 -12.09 4.48 20.75
CA THR A 47 -13.40 4.73 20.14
C THR A 47 -13.23 5.19 18.68
N GLY A 48 -14.32 5.35 17.93
CA GLY A 48 -14.25 5.84 16.55
C GLY A 48 -13.85 4.77 15.54
N PHE A 49 -14.17 3.49 15.82
CA PHE A 49 -13.88 2.38 14.92
C PHE A 49 -14.60 2.57 13.58
N LEU A 50 -13.86 2.50 12.46
CA LEU A 50 -14.40 2.81 11.14
C LEU A 50 -15.43 1.79 10.64
N PHE A 51 -15.28 0.51 10.99
CA PHE A 51 -16.11 -0.58 10.50
C PHE A 51 -16.81 -1.29 11.66
N LEU A 52 -18.14 -1.24 11.66
CA LEU A 52 -19.00 -1.84 12.67
C LEU A 52 -19.82 -2.97 12.06
N ASP A 53 -20.06 -4.03 12.82
CA ASP A 53 -20.95 -5.13 12.47
C ASP A 53 -22.43 -4.74 12.65
N LYS A 54 -23.32 -5.68 12.38
CA LYS A 54 -24.78 -5.48 12.51
C LYS A 54 -25.27 -5.21 13.94
N ASN A 55 -24.42 -5.42 14.94
CA ASN A 55 -24.70 -5.16 16.35
C ASN A 55 -23.98 -3.89 16.84
N ASP A 56 -23.53 -3.03 15.91
CA ASP A 56 -22.76 -1.81 16.19
C ASP A 56 -21.41 -2.05 16.89
N MET A 57 -20.86 -3.26 16.80
CA MET A 57 -19.57 -3.62 17.40
C MET A 57 -18.43 -3.64 16.37
N PRO A 58 -17.17 -3.36 16.74
CA PRO A 58 -16.05 -3.35 15.79
C PRO A 58 -15.90 -4.67 15.03
N MET A 59 -15.76 -4.61 13.70
CA MET A 59 -15.55 -5.81 12.90
C MET A 59 -14.18 -6.47 13.16
N VAL A 60 -14.18 -7.76 13.50
CA VAL A 60 -12.96 -8.60 13.59
C VAL A 60 -12.60 -9.31 12.26
N ALA A 61 -11.40 -9.90 12.21
CA ALA A 61 -10.84 -10.60 11.04
C ALA A 61 -11.80 -11.60 10.38
N LEU A 62 -12.53 -12.39 11.17
CA LEU A 62 -13.47 -13.40 10.66
C LEU A 62 -14.57 -12.79 9.77
N HIS A 63 -15.03 -11.56 10.05
CA HIS A 63 -16.01 -10.89 9.20
C HIS A 63 -15.44 -10.61 7.81
N TRP A 64 -14.22 -10.10 7.76
CA TRP A 64 -13.52 -9.80 6.52
C TRP A 64 -13.22 -11.06 5.71
N GLU A 65 -12.81 -12.15 6.36
CA GLU A 65 -12.60 -13.45 5.69
C GLU A 65 -13.88 -13.93 5.00
N LYS A 66 -15.03 -13.86 5.68
CA LYS A 66 -16.32 -14.21 5.10
C LYS A 66 -16.73 -13.28 3.96
N TYR A 67 -16.51 -11.97 4.09
CA TYR A 67 -16.80 -11.03 3.01
C TYR A 67 -15.98 -11.31 1.75
N PHE A 68 -14.68 -11.60 1.90
CA PHE A 68 -13.82 -11.99 0.80
C PHE A 68 -14.27 -13.30 0.15
N GLN A 69 -14.68 -14.27 0.96
CA GLN A 69 -15.27 -15.52 0.46
C GLN A 69 -16.52 -15.24 -0.39
N HIS A 70 -17.47 -14.45 0.12
CA HIS A 70 -18.70 -14.12 -0.61
C HIS A 70 -18.45 -13.32 -1.88
N ILE A 71 -17.51 -12.37 -1.86
CA ILE A 71 -17.09 -11.62 -3.07
C ILE A 71 -16.56 -12.58 -4.12
N ARG A 72 -15.69 -13.52 -3.72
CA ARG A 72 -15.15 -14.54 -4.62
C ARG A 72 -16.25 -15.43 -5.19
N GLU A 73 -17.11 -15.99 -4.34
CA GLU A 73 -18.23 -16.86 -4.75
C GLU A 73 -19.14 -16.15 -5.75
N LYS A 74 -19.49 -14.89 -5.49
CA LYS A 74 -20.29 -14.06 -6.39
C LYS A 74 -19.58 -13.79 -7.71
N TYR A 75 -18.29 -13.49 -7.71
CA TYR A 75 -17.54 -13.32 -8.95
C TYR A 75 -17.51 -14.62 -9.75
N ASN A 76 -17.24 -15.73 -9.07
CA ASN A 76 -17.13 -17.06 -9.65
C ASN A 76 -18.45 -17.59 -10.23
N SER A 77 -19.60 -17.13 -9.73
CA SER A 77 -20.90 -17.48 -10.33
C SER A 77 -21.20 -16.71 -11.62
N ILE A 78 -20.51 -15.59 -11.88
CA ILE A 78 -20.76 -14.71 -13.03
C ILE A 78 -19.73 -14.94 -14.16
N TYR A 79 -18.46 -15.12 -13.81
CA TYR A 79 -17.36 -15.13 -14.78
C TYR A 79 -16.84 -16.55 -15.05
N LYS A 80 -16.53 -16.84 -16.33
CA LYS A 80 -15.96 -18.14 -16.73
C LYS A 80 -14.59 -18.40 -16.11
N VAL A 81 -13.73 -17.37 -16.07
CA VAL A 81 -12.42 -17.46 -15.43
C VAL A 81 -12.60 -17.21 -13.94
N GLN A 82 -12.41 -18.27 -13.16
CA GLN A 82 -12.64 -18.27 -11.72
C GLN A 82 -11.50 -17.59 -10.97
N MET A 83 -11.84 -16.81 -9.95
CA MET A 83 -10.86 -16.29 -9.00
C MET A 83 -10.35 -17.39 -8.07
N PRO A 84 -9.04 -17.41 -7.79
CA PRO A 84 -8.46 -18.26 -6.75
C PRO A 84 -8.98 -17.83 -5.36
N PRO A 85 -8.72 -18.62 -4.31
CA PRO A 85 -8.99 -18.20 -2.94
C PRO A 85 -8.33 -16.85 -2.64
N ILE A 86 -9.14 -15.87 -2.26
CA ILE A 86 -8.69 -14.54 -1.84
C ILE A 86 -9.00 -14.35 -0.36
N THR A 87 -8.05 -13.76 0.36
CA THR A 87 -8.20 -13.36 1.77
C THR A 87 -7.62 -11.96 1.94
N PRO A 88 -7.93 -11.24 3.04
CA PRO A 88 -7.31 -9.95 3.33
C PRO A 88 -5.78 -10.00 3.32
N HIS A 89 -5.19 -11.13 3.74
CA HIS A 89 -3.73 -11.33 3.72
C HIS A 89 -3.17 -11.36 2.30
N VAL A 90 -3.90 -11.92 1.33
CA VAL A 90 -3.50 -11.92 -0.08
C VAL A 90 -3.38 -10.50 -0.62
N CYS A 91 -4.28 -9.59 -0.26
CA CYS A 91 -4.18 -8.18 -0.67
C CYS A 91 -2.86 -7.54 -0.22
N ARG A 92 -2.42 -7.81 1.01
CA ARG A 92 -1.14 -7.34 1.55
C ARG A 92 0.04 -7.93 0.78
N HIS A 93 0.00 -9.21 0.42
CA HIS A 93 1.00 -9.82 -0.45
C HIS A 93 1.03 -9.20 -1.84
N THR A 94 -0.12 -9.03 -2.48
CA THR A 94 -0.23 -8.41 -3.81
C THR A 94 0.33 -6.99 -3.81
N TYR A 95 0.03 -6.18 -2.79
CA TYR A 95 0.65 -4.87 -2.62
C TYR A 95 2.17 -4.98 -2.58
N CYS A 96 2.70 -5.88 -1.74
CA CYS A 96 4.14 -6.04 -1.59
C CYS A 96 4.83 -6.46 -2.89
N THR A 97 4.30 -7.48 -3.58
CA THR A 97 4.82 -7.94 -4.87
C THR A 97 4.77 -6.85 -5.93
N ASN A 98 3.67 -6.09 -6.03
CA ASN A 98 3.55 -5.01 -7.00
C ASN A 98 4.56 -3.89 -6.73
N MET A 99 4.74 -3.50 -5.48
CA MET A 99 5.72 -2.47 -5.12
C MET A 99 7.16 -2.96 -5.34
N ALA A 100 7.45 -4.22 -5.03
CA ALA A 100 8.76 -4.82 -5.33
C ALA A 100 9.04 -4.82 -6.84
N ASN A 101 8.08 -5.27 -7.65
CA ASN A 101 8.19 -5.29 -9.12
C ASN A 101 8.29 -3.88 -9.73
N SER A 102 7.75 -2.86 -9.06
CA SER A 102 7.92 -1.45 -9.46
C SER A 102 9.32 -0.87 -9.14
N GLY A 103 10.19 -1.66 -8.52
CA GLY A 103 11.55 -1.25 -8.14
C GLY A 103 11.60 -0.44 -6.84
N MET A 104 10.61 -0.58 -5.95
CA MET A 104 10.65 0.06 -4.64
C MET A 104 11.87 -0.43 -3.86
N ASN A 105 12.51 0.46 -3.10
CA ASN A 105 13.60 0.10 -2.22
C ASN A 105 13.12 -0.94 -1.17
N PRO A 106 13.82 -2.09 -1.00
CA PRO A 106 13.39 -3.15 -0.09
C PRO A 106 13.25 -2.70 1.37
N LYS A 107 14.06 -1.74 1.84
CA LYS A 107 13.95 -1.18 3.20
C LYS A 107 12.71 -0.29 3.36
N THR A 108 12.40 0.52 2.36
CA THR A 108 11.15 1.29 2.34
C THR A 108 9.95 0.35 2.34
N LEU A 109 9.98 -0.70 1.51
CA LEU A 109 8.90 -1.69 1.47
C LEU A 109 8.79 -2.46 2.79
N GLN A 110 9.90 -2.84 3.42
CA GLN A 110 9.92 -3.47 4.74
C GLN A 110 9.21 -2.60 5.79
N TYR A 111 9.50 -1.29 5.81
CA TYR A 111 8.85 -0.34 6.71
C TYR A 111 7.34 -0.27 6.44
N LEU A 112 6.93 -0.06 5.18
CA LEU A 112 5.51 0.03 4.82
C LEU A 112 4.73 -1.24 5.16
N MET A 113 5.37 -2.40 4.98
CA MET A 113 4.81 -3.69 5.33
C MET A 113 4.76 -3.90 6.85
N GLY A 114 5.68 -3.32 7.62
CA GLY A 114 5.82 -3.58 9.06
C GLY A 114 6.42 -4.96 9.35
N HIS A 115 7.36 -5.41 8.53
CA HIS A 115 8.08 -6.67 8.75
C HIS A 115 9.28 -6.44 9.68
N SER A 116 9.31 -7.13 10.82
CA SER A 116 10.45 -7.09 11.74
C SER A 116 11.72 -7.65 11.12
N ASP A 117 11.60 -8.67 10.28
CA ASP A 117 12.70 -9.25 9.51
C ASP A 117 12.61 -8.86 8.03
N ILE A 118 13.74 -8.40 7.48
CA ILE A 118 13.86 -8.05 6.07
C ILE A 118 13.75 -9.28 5.16
N SER A 119 14.11 -10.47 5.65
CA SER A 119 14.05 -11.72 4.89
C SER A 119 12.66 -11.98 4.31
N VAL A 120 11.61 -11.67 5.09
CA VAL A 120 10.20 -11.79 4.66
C VAL A 120 9.90 -10.92 3.44
N THR A 121 10.49 -9.71 3.39
CA THR A 121 10.33 -8.79 2.27
C THR A 121 11.18 -9.23 1.09
N LEU A 122 12.43 -9.66 1.33
CA LEU A 122 13.36 -10.09 0.28
C LEU A 122 12.92 -11.38 -0.40
N ASN A 123 12.23 -12.30 0.28
CA ASN A 123 11.65 -13.50 -0.34
C ASN A 123 10.68 -13.19 -1.49
N ILE A 124 10.17 -11.96 -1.57
CA ILE A 124 9.33 -11.50 -2.69
C ILE A 124 10.21 -11.07 -3.87
N TYR A 125 11.40 -10.53 -3.60
CA TYR A 125 12.39 -10.15 -4.60
C TYR A 125 13.20 -11.35 -5.13
N THR A 126 13.29 -12.47 -4.41
CA THR A 126 14.16 -13.60 -4.79
C THR A 126 13.79 -14.29 -6.11
N HIS A 127 12.69 -13.92 -6.75
CA HIS A 127 12.40 -14.32 -8.13
C HIS A 127 13.20 -13.55 -9.19
N THR A 128 14.05 -12.60 -8.79
CA THR A 128 14.92 -11.84 -9.71
C THR A 128 15.96 -12.74 -10.37
N GLY A 129 15.89 -12.87 -11.70
CA GLY A 129 16.87 -13.57 -12.52
C GLY A 129 17.80 -12.62 -13.29
N TYR A 130 18.60 -13.18 -14.21
CA TYR A 130 19.49 -12.42 -15.09
C TYR A 130 18.75 -11.33 -15.89
N ASP A 131 17.55 -11.62 -16.38
CA ASP A 131 16.76 -10.67 -17.16
C ASP A 131 16.31 -9.46 -16.32
N ASP A 132 16.03 -9.65 -15.04
CA ASP A 132 15.67 -8.56 -14.13
C ASP A 132 16.88 -7.68 -13.82
N ALA A 133 18.05 -8.28 -13.62
CA ALA A 133 19.30 -7.54 -13.46
C ALA A 133 19.64 -6.71 -14.70
N LYS A 134 19.43 -7.27 -15.90
CA LYS A 134 19.63 -6.56 -17.17
C LYS A 134 18.65 -5.39 -17.34
N LYS A 135 17.37 -5.59 -16.99
CA LYS A 135 16.36 -4.52 -17.00
C LYS A 135 16.71 -3.40 -16.03
N GLU A 136 17.15 -3.72 -14.82
CA GLU A 136 17.49 -2.71 -13.83
C GLU A 136 18.71 -1.88 -14.25
N LEU A 137 19.74 -2.52 -14.82
CA LEU A 137 20.88 -1.79 -15.40
C LEU A 137 20.45 -0.86 -16.54
N ALA A 138 19.53 -1.30 -17.40
CA ALA A 138 18.98 -0.47 -18.47
C ALA A 138 18.20 0.74 -17.89
N ARG A 139 17.35 0.51 -16.89
CA ARG A 139 16.56 1.55 -16.20
C ARG A 139 17.46 2.62 -15.57
N LEU A 140 18.53 2.20 -14.88
CA LEU A 140 19.49 3.13 -14.28
C LEU A 140 20.22 3.97 -15.33
N LYS A 141 20.55 3.36 -16.48
CA LYS A 141 21.17 4.07 -17.60
C LYS A 141 20.22 5.14 -18.16
N GLU A 142 18.97 4.79 -18.41
CA GLU A 142 17.95 5.73 -18.91
C GLU A 142 17.71 6.88 -17.93
N ALA A 143 17.54 6.58 -16.63
CA ALA A 143 17.35 7.61 -15.60
C ALA A 143 18.54 8.58 -15.51
N ARG A 144 19.77 8.07 -15.65
CA ARG A 144 20.99 8.90 -15.69
C ARG A 144 21.00 9.80 -16.93
N ASP A 145 20.68 9.25 -18.09
CA ASP A 145 20.68 10.00 -19.35
C ASP A 145 19.58 11.09 -19.35
N GLU A 146 18.42 10.85 -18.72
CA GLU A 146 17.39 11.87 -18.49
C GLU A 146 17.85 13.00 -17.56
N LEU A 147 18.54 12.65 -16.47
CA LEU A 147 19.12 13.62 -15.53
C LEU A 147 20.16 14.51 -16.22
N GLU A 148 21.03 13.92 -17.05
CA GLU A 148 22.02 14.64 -17.86
C GLU A 148 21.34 15.63 -18.83
N LYS A 149 20.30 15.18 -19.55
CA LYS A 149 19.50 16.05 -20.42
C LYS A 149 18.86 17.20 -19.65
N LYS A 150 18.25 16.93 -18.48
CA LYS A 150 17.62 17.96 -17.66
C LYS A 150 18.63 19.00 -17.14
N LYS A 151 19.84 18.58 -16.76
CA LYS A 151 20.94 19.50 -16.36
C LYS A 151 21.36 20.40 -17.52
N PHE A 152 21.49 19.84 -18.72
CA PHE A 152 21.86 20.62 -19.90
C PHE A 152 20.80 21.67 -20.27
N VAL A 153 19.51 21.31 -20.16
CA VAL A 153 18.40 22.23 -20.41
C VAL A 153 18.37 23.36 -19.36
N THR A 154 18.54 23.05 -18.07
CA THR A 154 18.56 24.08 -17.01
C THR A 154 19.76 25.01 -17.14
N GLN A 155 20.96 24.51 -17.50
CA GLN A 155 22.13 25.35 -17.74
C GLN A 155 21.95 26.29 -18.95
N LYS A 156 21.38 25.81 -20.05
CA LYS A 156 21.05 26.66 -21.20
C LYS A 156 20.01 27.73 -20.87
N HIS A 157 18.97 27.37 -20.10
CA HIS A 157 17.96 28.34 -19.67
C HIS A 157 18.57 29.45 -18.82
N ALA A 158 19.44 29.10 -17.86
CA ALA A 158 20.13 30.07 -17.01
C ALA A 158 21.06 31.02 -17.77
N GLN A 159 21.76 30.53 -18.81
CA GLN A 159 22.61 31.39 -19.66
C GLN A 159 21.79 32.37 -20.50
N ILE A 160 20.62 31.95 -21.02
CA ILE A 160 19.76 32.82 -21.84
C ILE A 160 19.16 33.96 -20.99
N THR A 161 18.66 33.67 -19.78
CA THR A 161 18.15 34.72 -18.89
C THR A 161 19.23 35.68 -18.41
N HIS A 162 20.46 35.20 -18.20
CA HIS A 162 21.56 36.06 -17.79
C HIS A 162 22.00 37.04 -18.89
N VAL A 163 21.90 36.65 -20.17
CA VAL A 163 22.19 37.54 -21.32
C VAL A 163 21.07 38.58 -21.50
N SER A 164 19.80 38.19 -21.28
CA SER A 164 18.64 39.08 -21.41
C SER A 164 18.52 40.14 -20.30
N LEU A 165 19.21 39.97 -19.16
CA LEU A 165 19.20 40.93 -18.04
C LEU A 165 20.36 41.94 -18.09
N ILE A 166 21.35 41.71 -18.97
CA ILE A 166 22.53 42.58 -19.14
C ILE A 166 22.41 43.40 -20.45
N SER A 167 21.37 43.17 -21.25
CA SER A 167 21.02 43.93 -22.45
C SER A 167 19.96 44.98 -22.13
#